data_AF-A0A7V3AMH4-F1
#
_entry.id   AF-A0A7V3AMH4-F1
#
_cell.length_a   1.000
_cell.length_b   1.000
_cell.length_c   1.000
_cell.angle_alpha   90.00
_cell.angle_beta   90.00
_cell.angle_gamma   90.00
#
_symmetry.space_group_name_H-M   'P 1'
#
loop_
_entity.id
_entity.type
_entity.pdbx_description
1 polymer ?
#
loop_
_entity_poly.entity_id
_entity_poly.type
_entity_poly.pdbx_seq_one_letter_code
_entity_poly.pdbx_strand_id
1 'polypeptide(L)'
;MPLHVLLVSIVLDSFISRRERTARAEKLNMVVGAFFSEVGTRLLERFARADAGLEGIRQRLLVRGDWGGGEFALLAAALGQHDYAVDPDRLDLEELRSLLIADRPFLLALLENPNLLEHEVITDMLWAVFHLAEELMQRRGLRHLLPRDAEHLANDIKRAYSLVAKQWVSYMRYLSRAYPYLFSLAARTNPFDPAASAEVR
;
A
#
# COMPACT_ATOMS: atom_id res chain seq x y z
N MET A 1 -40.81 10.30 -30.53
CA MET A 1 -40.72 8.95 -29.94
C MET A 1 -39.31 8.35 -29.94
N PRO A 2 -38.54 8.30 -31.05
CA PRO A 2 -37.19 7.69 -31.04
C PRO A 2 -36.16 8.40 -30.13
N LEU A 3 -36.24 9.73 -29.98
CA LEU A 3 -35.34 10.49 -29.11
C LEU A 3 -35.49 10.16 -27.62
N HIS A 4 -36.72 9.87 -27.17
CA HIS A 4 -36.99 9.53 -25.77
C HIS A 4 -36.40 8.16 -25.41
N VAL A 5 -36.54 7.17 -26.30
CA VAL A 5 -35.94 5.84 -26.12
C VAL A 5 -34.42 5.95 -26.06
N LEU A 6 -33.79 6.71 -26.98
CA LEU A 6 -32.35 6.93 -26.98
C LEU A 6 -31.86 7.60 -25.68
N LEU A 7 -32.55 8.64 -25.21
CA LEU A 7 -32.18 9.35 -24.00
C LEU A 7 -32.30 8.45 -22.75
N VAL A 8 -33.38 7.66 -22.67
CA VAL A 8 -33.57 6.68 -21.60
C VAL A 8 -32.48 5.61 -21.65
N SER A 9 -32.11 5.09 -22.83
CA SER A 9 -31.01 4.14 -23.00
C SER A 9 -29.67 4.71 -22.54
N ILE A 10 -29.32 5.94 -22.93
CA ILE A 10 -28.05 6.58 -22.50
C ILE A 10 -28.01 6.76 -20.99
N VAL A 11 -29.12 7.18 -20.38
CA VAL A 11 -29.22 7.37 -18.92
C VAL A 11 -29.12 6.04 -18.19
N LEU A 12 -29.81 4.99 -18.68
CA LEU A 12 -29.72 3.64 -18.12
C LEU A 12 -28.31 3.07 -18.24
N ASP A 13 -27.67 3.16 -19.40
CA ASP A 13 -26.29 2.71 -19.60
C ASP A 13 -25.32 3.44 -18.67
N SER A 14 -25.49 4.76 -18.51
CA SER A 14 -24.69 5.55 -17.59
C SER A 14 -24.88 5.12 -16.14
N PHE A 15 -26.12 4.81 -15.74
CA PHE A 15 -26.45 4.35 -14.40
C PHE A 15 -25.86 2.96 -14.12
N ILE A 16 -26.04 2.01 -15.05
CA ILE A 16 -25.49 0.66 -14.98
C ILE A 16 -23.96 0.73 -14.90
N SER A 17 -23.33 1.49 -15.79
CA SER A 17 -21.87 1.68 -15.81
C SER A 17 -21.33 2.24 -14.51
N ARG A 18 -22.01 3.21 -13.89
CA ARG A 18 -21.61 3.75 -12.58
C ARG A 18 -21.68 2.70 -11.49
N ARG A 19 -22.77 1.94 -11.43
CA ARG A 19 -22.95 0.88 -10.43
C ARG A 19 -21.88 -0.21 -10.57
N GLU A 20 -21.56 -0.62 -11.79
CA GLU A 20 -20.50 -1.60 -12.03
C GLU A 20 -19.12 -1.07 -11.60
N ARG A 21 -18.80 0.19 -11.93
CA ARG A 21 -17.54 0.83 -11.49
C ARG A 21 -17.43 0.87 -9.97
N THR A 22 -18.51 1.21 -9.26
CA THR A 22 -18.53 1.19 -7.78
C THR A 22 -18.30 -0.21 -7.25
N ALA A 23 -19.00 -1.22 -7.78
CA ALA A 23 -18.84 -2.61 -7.34
C ALA A 23 -17.42 -3.15 -7.61
N ARG A 24 -16.80 -2.78 -8.74
CA ARG A 24 -15.40 -3.13 -9.05
C ARG A 24 -14.44 -2.46 -8.08
N ALA A 25 -14.63 -1.16 -7.78
CA ALA A 25 -13.80 -0.42 -6.84
C ALA A 25 -13.90 -1.01 -5.41
N GLU A 26 -15.08 -1.45 -4.97
CA GLU A 26 -15.25 -2.13 -3.68
C GLU A 26 -14.48 -3.45 -3.63
N LYS A 27 -14.63 -4.29 -4.67
CA LYS A 27 -13.87 -5.55 -4.79
C LYS A 27 -12.37 -5.31 -4.78
N LEU A 28 -11.89 -4.28 -5.48
CA LEU A 28 -10.47 -3.95 -5.47
C LEU A 28 -9.99 -3.56 -4.08
N ASN A 29 -10.76 -2.75 -3.34
CA ASN A 29 -10.38 -2.39 -1.98
C ASN A 29 -10.39 -3.60 -1.01
N MET A 30 -11.18 -4.65 -1.29
CA MET A 30 -11.04 -5.92 -0.56
C MET A 30 -9.69 -6.59 -0.85
N VAL A 31 -9.23 -6.59 -2.10
CA VAL A 31 -7.90 -7.11 -2.49
C VAL A 31 -6.79 -6.30 -1.82
N VAL A 32 -6.90 -4.96 -1.83
CA VAL A 32 -5.99 -4.07 -1.09
C VAL A 32 -5.98 -4.40 0.40
N GLY A 33 -7.15 -4.66 0.99
CA GLY A 33 -7.27 -5.05 2.39
C GLY A 33 -6.59 -6.38 2.70
N ALA A 34 -6.77 -7.39 1.85
CA ALA A 34 -6.05 -8.65 1.98
C ALA A 34 -4.53 -8.43 1.91
N PHE A 35 -4.06 -7.61 0.97
CA PHE A 35 -2.65 -7.26 0.86
C PHE A 35 -2.11 -6.63 2.15
N PHE A 36 -2.80 -5.65 2.75
CA PHE A 36 -2.33 -5.01 3.98
C PHE A 36 -2.45 -5.88 5.22
N SER A 37 -3.46 -6.76 5.28
CA SER A 37 -3.61 -7.74 6.37
C SER A 37 -2.47 -8.73 6.39
N GLU A 38 -2.07 -9.24 5.22
CA GLU A 38 -1.05 -10.26 5.12
C GLU A 38 0.36 -9.65 5.06
N VAL A 39 0.64 -8.72 4.13
CA VAL A 39 2.03 -8.35 3.78
C VAL A 39 2.31 -6.86 3.97
N GLY A 40 1.42 -6.00 3.47
CA GLY A 40 1.66 -4.57 3.32
C GLY A 40 1.98 -3.85 4.63
N THR A 41 1.28 -4.16 5.71
CA THR A 41 1.54 -3.52 7.02
C THR A 41 2.90 -3.92 7.57
N ARG A 42 3.25 -5.22 7.50
CA ARG A 42 4.53 -5.76 7.94
C ARG A 42 5.71 -5.21 7.12
N LEU A 43 5.50 -4.95 5.81
CA LEU A 43 6.49 -4.27 4.96
C LEU A 43 6.69 -2.81 5.37
N LEU A 44 5.59 -2.07 5.55
CA LEU A 44 5.66 -0.67 5.96
C LEU A 44 6.36 -0.50 7.30
N GLU A 45 6.08 -1.34 8.29
CA GLU A 45 6.76 -1.31 9.58
C GLU A 45 8.28 -1.46 9.44
N ARG A 46 8.74 -2.39 8.60
CA ARG A 46 10.17 -2.63 8.38
C ARG A 46 10.84 -1.46 7.67
N PHE A 47 10.24 -0.98 6.57
CA PHE A 47 10.76 0.17 5.85
C PHE A 47 10.78 1.43 6.71
N ALA A 48 9.70 1.66 7.47
CA ALA A 48 9.59 2.77 8.41
C ALA A 48 10.69 2.75 9.48
N ARG A 49 11.06 1.58 10.01
CA ARG A 49 12.17 1.47 10.99
C ARG A 49 13.54 1.79 10.40
N ALA A 50 13.73 1.53 9.11
CA ALA A 50 15.00 1.76 8.40
C ALA A 50 15.06 3.13 7.68
N ASP A 51 13.99 3.91 7.73
CA ASP A 51 13.89 5.23 7.11
C ASP A 51 14.41 6.33 8.05
N ALA A 52 15.53 6.94 7.66
CA ALA A 52 16.17 7.99 8.45
C ALA A 52 15.34 9.30 8.51
N GLY A 53 14.49 9.56 7.51
CA GLY A 53 13.69 10.78 7.42
C GLY A 53 12.34 10.68 8.13
N LEU A 54 11.93 9.48 8.56
CA LEU A 54 10.57 9.24 9.06
C LEU A 54 10.19 10.12 10.25
N GLU A 55 11.12 10.36 11.18
CA GLU A 55 10.83 11.18 12.38
C GLU A 55 10.36 12.60 12.03
N GLY A 56 10.83 13.18 10.93
CA GLY A 56 10.41 14.52 10.47
C GLY A 56 8.97 14.58 9.96
N ILE A 57 8.36 13.44 9.65
CA ILE A 57 6.96 13.34 9.18
C ILE A 57 6.08 12.47 10.08
N ARG A 58 6.63 11.79 11.08
CA ARG A 58 5.91 10.79 11.92
C ARG A 58 4.61 11.33 12.50
N GLN A 59 4.63 12.52 13.10
CA GLN A 59 3.43 13.12 13.69
C GLN A 59 2.30 13.32 12.68
N ARG A 60 2.63 13.55 11.40
CA ARG A 60 1.64 13.66 10.32
C ARG A 60 1.11 12.30 9.90
N LEU A 61 1.86 11.22 10.10
CA LEU A 61 1.49 9.85 9.73
C LEU A 61 0.59 9.15 10.75
N LEU A 62 0.45 9.70 11.95
CA LEU A 62 -0.40 9.15 13.01
C LEU A 62 -1.87 9.42 12.71
N VAL A 63 -2.47 8.52 11.93
CA VAL A 63 -3.92 8.53 11.62
C VAL A 63 -4.72 8.41 12.93
N ARG A 64 -5.66 9.33 13.14
CA ARG A 64 -6.56 9.34 14.29
C ARG A 64 -7.98 8.96 13.86
N GLY A 65 -8.77 8.47 14.82
CA GLY A 65 -10.12 7.96 14.57
C GLY A 65 -11.13 9.00 14.05
N ASP A 66 -10.81 10.29 14.18
CA ASP A 66 -11.64 11.44 13.80
C ASP A 66 -11.28 12.04 12.43
N TRP A 67 -10.36 11.43 11.69
CA TRP A 67 -9.88 11.97 10.42
C TRP A 67 -10.93 12.00 9.31
N GLY A 68 -11.05 13.16 8.67
CA GLY A 68 -11.86 13.38 7.48
C GLY A 68 -11.03 13.40 6.19
N GLY A 69 -11.69 13.82 5.10
CA GLY A 69 -11.06 13.85 3.76
C GLY A 69 -9.89 14.83 3.63
N GLY A 70 -9.88 15.92 4.41
CA GLY A 70 -8.84 16.94 4.37
C GLY A 70 -7.52 16.45 4.98
N GLU A 71 -7.60 15.74 6.09
CA GLU A 71 -6.47 15.14 6.80
C GLU A 71 -5.76 14.11 5.93
N PHE A 72 -6.51 13.24 5.25
CA PHE A 72 -5.94 12.30 4.28
C PHE A 72 -5.27 12.99 3.09
N ALA A 73 -5.78 14.14 2.64
CA ALA A 73 -5.14 14.90 1.56
C ALA A 73 -3.81 15.52 2.01
N LEU A 74 -3.76 16.09 3.22
CA LEU A 74 -2.53 16.59 3.82
C LEU A 74 -1.50 15.47 4.04
N LEU A 75 -1.96 14.31 4.50
CA LEU A 75 -1.11 13.13 4.66
C LEU A 75 -0.55 12.66 3.31
N ALA A 76 -1.39 12.54 2.29
CA ALA A 76 -0.94 12.16 0.95
C ALA A 76 0.08 13.16 0.37
N ALA A 77 -0.10 14.46 0.61
CA ALA A 77 0.85 15.49 0.21
C ALA A 77 2.19 15.36 0.96
N ALA A 78 2.15 15.14 2.27
CA ALA A 78 3.36 14.93 3.09
C ALA A 78 4.14 13.69 2.61
N LEU A 79 3.46 12.58 2.34
CA LEU A 79 4.07 11.38 1.77
C LEU A 79 4.57 11.59 0.32
N GLY A 80 3.94 12.47 -0.45
CA GLY A 80 4.38 12.81 -1.80
C GLY A 80 5.71 13.57 -1.83
N GLN A 81 6.01 14.31 -0.76
CA GLN A 81 7.25 15.09 -0.59
C GLN A 81 8.33 14.34 0.21
N HIS A 82 7.99 13.18 0.75
CA HIS A 82 8.91 12.39 1.56
C HIS A 82 9.95 11.69 0.69
N ASP A 83 11.20 11.64 1.15
CA ASP A 83 12.31 11.08 0.36
C ASP A 83 12.39 9.55 0.43
N TYR A 84 11.74 8.93 1.43
CA TYR A 84 11.80 7.49 1.68
C TYR A 84 13.26 6.98 1.71
N ALA A 85 14.10 7.69 2.46
CA ALA A 85 15.54 7.44 2.54
C ALA A 85 15.82 6.22 3.42
N VAL A 86 15.62 5.04 2.84
CA VAL A 86 15.90 3.75 3.49
C VAL A 86 17.37 3.41 3.30
N ASP A 87 18.04 3.15 4.42
CA ASP A 87 19.40 2.65 4.44
C ASP A 87 19.39 1.12 4.45
N PRO A 88 19.88 0.43 3.40
CA PRO A 88 19.93 -1.03 3.35
C PRO A 88 20.75 -1.64 4.49
N ASP A 89 21.73 -0.93 5.04
CA ASP A 89 22.56 -1.44 6.15
C ASP A 89 21.81 -1.38 7.50
N ARG A 90 20.76 -0.56 7.59
CA ARG A 90 19.87 -0.48 8.76
C ARG A 90 18.65 -1.39 8.65
N LEU A 91 18.49 -2.06 7.52
CA LEU A 91 17.40 -2.98 7.25
C LEU A 91 17.92 -4.41 7.33
N ASP A 92 17.24 -5.27 8.09
CA ASP A 92 17.53 -6.70 8.04
C ASP A 92 17.02 -7.29 6.71
N LEU A 93 17.89 -7.30 5.71
CA LEU A 93 17.60 -7.79 4.37
C LEU A 93 17.30 -9.30 4.36
N GLU A 94 17.87 -10.06 5.30
CA GLU A 94 17.62 -11.50 5.43
C GLU A 94 16.22 -11.77 5.98
N GLU A 95 15.79 -10.99 6.96
CA GLU A 95 14.42 -11.02 7.48
C GLU A 95 13.41 -10.57 6.41
N LEU A 96 13.70 -9.48 5.70
CA LEU A 96 12.86 -9.00 4.60
C LEU A 96 12.71 -10.05 3.49
N ARG A 97 13.82 -10.69 3.10
CA ARG A 97 13.82 -11.79 2.14
C ARG A 97 12.94 -12.95 2.63
N SER A 98 13.10 -13.35 3.89
CA SER A 98 12.34 -14.46 4.47
C SER A 98 10.83 -14.17 4.51
N LEU A 99 10.44 -12.94 4.85
CA LEU A 99 9.05 -12.48 4.79
C LEU A 99 8.51 -12.57 3.36
N LEU A 100 9.21 -12.00 2.38
CA LEU A 100 8.78 -11.97 0.99
C LEU A 100 8.72 -13.37 0.35
N ILE A 101 9.60 -14.29 0.75
CA ILE A 101 9.55 -15.69 0.32
C ILE A 101 8.30 -16.37 0.88
N ALA A 102 8.03 -16.20 2.18
CA ALA A 102 6.88 -16.82 2.82
C ALA A 102 5.56 -16.35 2.20
N ASP A 103 5.46 -15.07 1.85
CA ASP A 103 4.25 -14.47 1.29
C ASP A 103 4.18 -14.52 -0.24
N ARG A 104 5.20 -15.07 -0.92
CA ARG A 104 5.26 -15.12 -2.39
C ARG A 104 4.05 -15.80 -3.05
N PRO A 105 3.56 -16.96 -2.57
CA PRO A 105 2.36 -17.58 -3.17
C PRO A 105 1.13 -16.66 -3.06
N PHE A 106 0.98 -15.96 -1.94
CA PHE A 106 -0.11 -15.01 -1.74
C PHE A 106 0.01 -13.81 -2.68
N LEU A 107 1.19 -13.21 -2.80
CA LEU A 107 1.42 -12.11 -3.73
C LEU A 107 1.11 -12.52 -5.18
N LEU A 108 1.41 -13.76 -5.58
CA LEU A 108 1.16 -14.25 -6.94
C LEU A 108 -0.33 -14.39 -7.19
N ALA A 109 -1.06 -14.95 -6.21
CA ALA A 109 -2.51 -15.05 -6.26
C ALA A 109 -3.19 -13.66 -6.33
N LEU A 110 -2.58 -12.62 -5.74
CA LEU A 110 -3.09 -11.25 -5.93
C LEU A 110 -2.97 -10.82 -7.39
N LEU A 111 -1.81 -11.01 -8.05
CA LEU A 111 -1.60 -10.62 -9.45
C LEU A 111 -2.55 -11.30 -10.44
N GLU A 112 -3.03 -12.50 -10.10
CA GLU A 112 -4.02 -13.23 -10.90
C GLU A 112 -5.43 -12.62 -10.81
N ASN A 113 -5.66 -11.64 -9.91
CA ASN A 113 -6.97 -11.01 -9.75
C ASN A 113 -7.31 -10.11 -10.94
N PRO A 114 -8.41 -10.37 -11.68
CA PRO A 114 -8.75 -9.63 -12.88
C PRO A 114 -9.09 -8.16 -12.61
N ASN A 115 -9.46 -7.79 -11.38
CA ASN A 115 -9.77 -6.40 -11.03
C ASN A 115 -8.51 -5.52 -10.87
N LEU A 116 -7.30 -6.11 -10.85
CA LEU A 116 -6.05 -5.33 -10.80
C LEU A 116 -5.73 -4.63 -12.12
N LEU A 117 -6.05 -5.27 -13.26
CA LEU A 117 -5.68 -4.81 -14.60
C LEU A 117 -6.25 -3.42 -14.95
N GLU A 118 -7.33 -3.01 -14.28
CA GLU A 118 -7.97 -1.70 -14.49
C GLU A 118 -7.35 -0.57 -13.64
N HIS A 119 -6.45 -0.89 -12.70
CA HIS A 119 -5.92 0.05 -11.72
C HIS A 119 -4.39 0.02 -11.67
N GLU A 120 -3.76 0.99 -12.34
CA GLU A 120 -2.30 1.09 -12.46
C GLU A 120 -1.60 1.19 -11.09
N VAL A 121 -2.14 1.95 -10.13
CA VAL A 121 -1.45 2.24 -8.85
C VAL A 121 -1.17 0.98 -8.01
N ILE A 122 -2.15 0.10 -7.84
CA ILE A 122 -1.98 -1.13 -7.07
C ILE A 122 -1.15 -2.17 -7.83
N THR A 123 -1.30 -2.20 -9.15
CA THR A 123 -0.52 -3.08 -10.02
C THR A 123 0.96 -2.71 -9.96
N ASP A 124 1.29 -1.41 -10.08
CA ASP A 124 2.65 -0.89 -9.94
C ASP A 124 3.22 -1.15 -8.55
N MET A 125 2.41 -0.99 -7.50
CA MET A 125 2.81 -1.30 -6.13
C MET A 125 3.17 -2.78 -5.98
N LEU A 126 2.31 -3.69 -6.47
CA LEU A 126 2.56 -5.13 -6.41
C LEU A 126 3.81 -5.49 -7.21
N TRP A 127 3.99 -4.94 -8.42
CA TRP A 127 5.20 -5.13 -9.21
C TRP A 127 6.46 -4.67 -8.48
N ALA A 128 6.45 -3.50 -7.85
CA ALA A 128 7.61 -3.02 -7.10
C ALA A 128 7.97 -3.94 -5.92
N VAL A 129 6.98 -4.46 -5.20
CA VAL A 129 7.19 -5.44 -4.12
C VAL A 129 7.72 -6.76 -4.68
N PHE A 130 7.19 -7.21 -5.82
CA PHE A 130 7.64 -8.42 -6.49
C PHE A 130 9.07 -8.33 -7.00
N HIS A 131 9.44 -7.24 -7.65
CA HIS A 131 10.79 -7.03 -8.13
C HIS A 131 11.79 -7.03 -6.97
N LEU A 132 11.45 -6.36 -5.86
CA LEU A 132 12.27 -6.41 -4.64
C LEU A 132 12.40 -7.84 -4.10
N ALA A 133 11.30 -8.60 -4.06
CA ALA A 133 11.32 -10.00 -3.65
C ALA A 133 12.23 -10.85 -4.56
N GLU A 134 12.10 -10.72 -5.88
CA GLU A 134 12.91 -11.45 -6.85
C GLU A 134 14.39 -11.13 -6.70
N GLU A 135 14.75 -9.86 -6.60
CA GLU A 135 16.14 -9.44 -6.44
C GLU A 135 16.76 -10.01 -5.16
N LEU A 136 16.05 -9.93 -4.02
CA LEU A 136 16.50 -10.49 -2.74
C LEU A 136 16.66 -12.02 -2.80
N MET A 137 15.75 -12.72 -3.48
CA MET A 137 15.79 -14.18 -3.61
C MET A 137 16.95 -14.67 -4.49
N GLN A 138 17.34 -13.93 -5.52
CA GLN A 138 18.44 -14.31 -6.42
C GLN A 138 19.81 -14.06 -5.80
N ARG A 139 19.90 -13.20 -4.77
CA ARG A 139 21.15 -12.88 -4.08
C ARG A 139 21.53 -14.02 -3.12
N ARG A 140 22.73 -14.59 -3.33
CA ARG A 140 23.29 -15.67 -2.48
C ARG A 140 23.63 -15.21 -1.07
N GLY A 141 23.98 -13.94 -0.90
CA GLY A 141 24.24 -13.32 0.39
C GLY A 141 23.81 -11.87 0.37
N LEU A 142 23.24 -11.43 1.48
CA LEU A 142 22.79 -10.04 1.68
C LEU A 142 23.67 -9.29 2.69
N ARG A 143 24.70 -9.97 3.21
CA ARG A 143 25.72 -9.38 4.09
C ARG A 143 26.88 -8.87 3.23
N HIS A 144 27.25 -7.60 3.40
CA HIS A 144 28.35 -6.95 2.69
C HIS A 144 28.15 -6.84 1.17
N LEU A 145 27.06 -6.19 0.76
CA LEU A 145 26.81 -5.86 -0.65
C LEU A 145 27.93 -4.93 -1.18
N LEU A 146 28.25 -5.08 -2.46
CA LEU A 146 29.10 -4.09 -3.14
C LEU A 146 28.37 -2.73 -3.15
N PRO A 147 29.08 -1.59 -3.12
CA PRO A 147 28.44 -0.27 -3.02
C PRO A 147 27.35 -0.02 -4.07
N ARG A 148 27.60 -0.45 -5.32
CA ARG A 148 26.63 -0.32 -6.42
C ARG A 148 25.39 -1.19 -6.23
N ASP A 149 25.55 -2.38 -5.68
CA ASP A 149 24.44 -3.29 -5.38
C ASP A 149 23.59 -2.76 -4.23
N ALA A 150 24.23 -2.20 -3.19
CA ALA A 150 23.54 -1.55 -2.09
C ALA A 150 22.72 -0.35 -2.57
N GLU A 151 23.28 0.50 -3.44
CA GLU A 151 22.57 1.63 -4.04
C GLU A 151 21.38 1.20 -4.91
N HIS A 152 21.55 0.14 -5.72
CA HIS A 152 20.44 -0.41 -6.51
C HIS A 152 19.31 -0.91 -5.63
N LEU A 153 19.63 -1.72 -4.61
CA LEU A 153 18.65 -2.26 -3.69
C LEU A 153 17.97 -1.17 -2.85
N ALA A 154 18.69 -0.12 -2.44
CA ALA A 154 18.12 1.04 -1.77
C ALA A 154 17.04 1.71 -2.63
N ASN A 155 17.30 1.86 -3.93
CA ASN A 155 16.36 2.46 -4.88
C ASN A 155 15.11 1.58 -5.07
N ASP A 156 15.28 0.26 -5.11
CA ASP A 156 14.16 -0.68 -5.27
C ASP A 156 13.31 -0.76 -4.00
N ILE A 157 13.93 -0.73 -2.81
CA ILE A 157 13.24 -0.59 -1.52
C ILE A 157 12.49 0.75 -1.47
N LYS A 158 13.14 1.86 -1.83
CA LYS A 158 12.50 3.19 -1.88
C LYS A 158 11.28 3.20 -2.80
N ARG A 159 11.37 2.58 -3.99
CA ARG A 159 10.26 2.46 -4.93
C ARG A 159 9.09 1.71 -4.30
N ALA A 160 9.34 0.50 -3.78
CA ALA A 160 8.33 -0.32 -3.13
C ALA A 160 7.70 0.41 -1.93
N TYR A 161 8.52 0.97 -1.04
CA TYR A 161 8.07 1.68 0.14
C TYR A 161 7.16 2.86 -0.22
N SER A 162 7.57 3.71 -1.17
CA SER A 162 6.77 4.87 -1.56
C SER A 162 5.40 4.51 -2.14
N LEU A 163 5.32 3.43 -2.93
CA LEU A 163 4.07 2.96 -3.53
C LEU A 163 3.16 2.33 -2.48
N VAL A 164 3.70 1.48 -1.61
CA VAL A 164 2.95 0.84 -0.53
C VAL A 164 2.42 1.88 0.46
N ALA A 165 3.21 2.90 0.80
CA ALA A 165 2.80 3.96 1.72
C ALA A 165 1.65 4.82 1.13
N LYS A 166 1.73 5.18 -0.15
CA LYS A 166 0.66 5.91 -0.86
C LYS A 166 -0.62 5.08 -0.96
N GLN A 167 -0.50 3.78 -1.25
CA GLN A 167 -1.64 2.88 -1.29
C GLN A 167 -2.27 2.71 0.09
N TRP A 168 -1.46 2.68 1.16
CA TRP A 168 -1.95 2.60 2.53
C TRP A 168 -2.82 3.80 2.91
N VAL A 169 -2.40 5.03 2.58
CA VAL A 169 -3.23 6.22 2.83
C VAL A 169 -4.55 6.17 2.07
N SER A 170 -4.51 5.73 0.81
CA SER A 170 -5.71 5.56 -0.01
C SER A 170 -6.66 4.51 0.60
N TYR A 171 -6.09 3.41 1.09
CA TYR A 171 -6.83 2.35 1.77
C TYR A 171 -7.42 2.81 3.10
N MET A 172 -6.66 3.51 3.94
CA MET A 172 -7.13 4.07 5.21
C MET A 172 -8.29 5.05 4.99
N ARG A 173 -8.18 5.90 3.97
CA ARG A 173 -9.26 6.80 3.56
C ARG A 173 -10.50 6.02 3.11
N TYR A 174 -10.34 4.94 2.36
CA TYR A 174 -11.45 4.07 1.98
C TYR A 174 -12.12 3.44 3.20
N LEU A 175 -11.33 2.83 4.09
CA LEU A 175 -11.83 2.19 5.32
C LEU A 175 -12.60 3.19 6.19
N SER A 176 -12.10 4.41 6.36
CA SER A 176 -12.77 5.44 7.18
C SER A 176 -14.21 5.72 6.73
N ARG A 177 -14.53 5.50 5.45
CA ARG A 177 -15.85 5.75 4.85
C ARG A 177 -16.68 4.48 4.73
N ALA A 178 -16.08 3.39 4.27
CA ALA A 178 -16.78 2.17 3.90
C ALA A 178 -16.87 1.15 5.06
N TYR A 179 -15.84 1.08 5.91
CA TYR A 179 -15.73 0.11 7.00
C TYR A 179 -15.11 0.71 8.27
N PRO A 180 -15.84 1.57 9.01
CA PRO A 180 -15.30 2.26 10.18
C PRO A 180 -14.70 1.35 11.26
N TYR A 181 -15.21 0.11 11.39
CA TYR A 181 -14.67 -0.87 12.34
C TYR A 181 -13.27 -1.37 11.93
N LEU A 182 -13.05 -1.61 10.63
CA LEU A 182 -11.72 -1.97 10.11
C LEU A 182 -10.77 -0.79 10.19
N PHE A 183 -11.26 0.42 9.90
CA PHE A 183 -10.48 1.64 10.05
C PHE A 183 -9.96 1.82 11.47
N SER A 184 -10.82 1.61 12.47
CA SER A 184 -10.44 1.71 13.88
C SER A 184 -9.29 0.75 14.23
N LEU A 185 -9.35 -0.50 13.77
CA LEU A 185 -8.27 -1.46 13.96
C LEU A 185 -6.98 -1.02 13.26
N ALA A 186 -7.07 -0.69 11.96
CA ALA A 186 -5.92 -0.30 11.14
C ALA A 186 -5.24 0.99 11.64
N ALA A 187 -5.99 1.92 12.23
CA ALA A 187 -5.46 3.13 12.85
C ALA A 187 -4.71 2.83 14.15
N ARG A 188 -5.17 1.85 14.95
CA ARG A 188 -4.48 1.41 16.17
C ARG A 188 -3.22 0.59 15.88
N THR A 189 -3.23 -0.16 14.79
CA THR A 189 -2.08 -0.93 14.28
C THR A 189 -1.35 -0.18 13.17
N ASN A 190 -1.23 1.14 13.28
CA ASN A 190 -0.60 1.98 12.27
C ASN A 190 0.89 1.62 12.13
N PRO A 191 1.37 1.24 10.94
CA PRO A 191 2.75 0.79 10.74
C PRO A 191 3.81 1.90 10.99
N PHE A 192 3.39 3.16 11.05
CA PHE A 192 4.25 4.31 11.35
C PHE A 192 4.22 4.71 12.82
N ASP A 193 3.47 4.01 13.68
CA ASP A 193 3.43 4.25 15.12
C ASP A 193 4.24 3.17 15.88
N PRO A 194 5.39 3.50 16.49
CA PRO A 194 6.15 2.56 17.30
C PRO A 194 5.40 2.05 18.55
N ALA A 195 4.37 2.77 18.99
CA ALA A 195 3.52 2.41 20.12
C ALA A 195 2.20 1.75 19.71
N ALA A 196 2.04 1.41 18.42
CA ALA A 196 0.87 0.74 17.89
C ALA A 196 0.52 -0.53 18.69
N SER A 197 -0.77 -0.73 18.95
CA SER A 197 -1.28 -1.90 19.65
C SER A 197 -2.69 -2.23 19.17
N ALA A 198 -2.96 -3.51 18.89
CA ALA A 198 -4.29 -3.95 18.47
C ALA A 198 -5.34 -3.84 19.59
N GLU A 199 -4.89 -3.96 20.85
CA GLU A 199 -5.72 -3.96 22.05
C GLU A 199 -6.33 -2.58 22.32
N VAL A 200 -7.56 -2.58 22.82
CA VAL A 200 -8.24 -1.36 23.29
C VAL A 200 -7.83 -1.16 24.75
N ARG A 201 -7.10 -0.08 25.02
CA ARG A 201 -6.76 0.36 26.39
C ARG A 201 -7.83 1.27 26.96
#